data_AF-A0A937IQB3-F1
#
_entry.id   AF-A0A937IQB3-F1
#
_cell.length_a   1.000
_cell.length_b   1.000
_cell.length_c   1.000
_cell.angle_alpha   90.00
_cell.angle_beta   90.00
_cell.angle_gamma   90.00
#
_symmetry.space_group_name_H-M   'P 1'
#
loop_
_entity.id
_entity.type
_entity.pdbx_description
1 polymer ?
#
loop_
_entity_poly.entity_id
_entity_poly.type
_entity_poly.pdbx_seq_one_letter_code
_entity_poly.pdbx_strand_id
1 'polypeptide(L)'
;MSNPIVIACLAAVFSWWFFTGVILLLVRYSDSASYRVRGFYAIASLPLFLIGFLLINFSAQFVSVLAVYLSFIGALFVWGWLEYVFLIGIITGPNVSNCPENVSNSERFIRAWGTLAYHEIALLFALGVVFYLGWSAENMFGVWTFVILYVARVCAKLNLFFGVPRVNVEFVPKTLSHLTSHFRISALNWFFPLSITILSIALGCWIERILSVNLISDVIGFTLLATLTAMALLEHWVMVLPIPDAKLWRWMLPQEKQKVKHFRRKDYHGL
;
A
#
# COMPACT_ATOMS: atom_id res chain seq x y z
N MET A 1 -14.35 -15.38 28.11
CA MET A 1 -14.42 -13.94 27.78
C MET A 1 -13.28 -13.63 26.82
N SER A 2 -13.59 -13.40 25.55
CA SER A 2 -12.58 -13.13 24.53
C SER A 2 -11.90 -11.80 24.83
N ASN A 3 -10.58 -11.79 24.99
CA ASN A 3 -9.84 -10.58 25.30
C ASN A 3 -10.01 -9.57 24.14
N PRO A 4 -10.53 -8.35 24.39
CA PRO A 4 -10.82 -7.36 23.33
C PRO A 4 -9.60 -7.02 22.47
N ILE A 5 -8.40 -7.13 23.05
CA ILE A 5 -7.12 -6.95 22.35
C ILE A 5 -6.94 -8.02 21.25
N VAL A 6 -7.23 -9.28 21.56
CA VAL A 6 -7.05 -10.40 20.61
C VAL A 6 -7.99 -10.25 19.42
N ILE A 7 -9.25 -9.83 19.68
CA ILE A 7 -10.22 -9.58 18.61
C ILE A 7 -9.76 -8.43 17.71
N ALA A 8 -9.28 -7.33 18.30
CA ALA A 8 -8.75 -6.19 17.54
C ALA A 8 -7.53 -6.58 16.69
N CYS A 9 -6.56 -7.32 17.26
CA CYS A 9 -5.42 -7.84 16.50
C CYS A 9 -5.85 -8.70 15.31
N LEU A 10 -6.74 -9.67 15.55
CA LEU A 10 -7.25 -10.55 14.49
C LEU A 10 -8.00 -9.75 13.43
N ALA A 11 -8.81 -8.77 13.81
CA ALA A 11 -9.52 -7.90 12.87
C ALA A 11 -8.56 -7.07 12.02
N ALA A 12 -7.50 -6.50 12.60
CA ALA A 12 -6.49 -5.74 11.86
C ALA A 12 -5.69 -6.63 10.89
N VAL A 13 -5.22 -7.80 11.34
CA VAL A 13 -4.52 -8.75 10.48
C VAL A 13 -5.44 -9.23 9.35
N PHE A 14 -6.67 -9.64 9.69
CA PHE A 14 -7.65 -10.05 8.69
C PHE A 14 -7.92 -8.94 7.68
N SER A 15 -8.14 -7.72 8.14
CA SER A 15 -8.37 -6.56 7.25
C SER A 15 -7.17 -6.34 6.33
N TRP A 16 -5.94 -6.35 6.85
CA TRP A 16 -4.74 -6.21 6.03
C TRP A 16 -4.67 -7.23 4.89
N TRP A 17 -4.83 -8.51 5.22
CA TRP A 17 -4.80 -9.60 4.23
C TRP A 17 -5.99 -9.51 3.26
N PHE A 18 -7.18 -9.26 3.78
CA PHE A 18 -8.41 -9.16 2.98
C PHE A 18 -8.36 -8.00 1.99
N PHE A 19 -8.03 -6.79 2.45
CA PHE A 19 -7.94 -5.62 1.58
C PHE A 19 -6.85 -5.77 0.53
N THR A 20 -5.66 -6.27 0.89
CA THR A 20 -4.60 -6.55 -0.07
C THR A 20 -5.05 -7.55 -1.13
N GLY A 21 -5.71 -8.64 -0.73
CA GLY A 21 -6.23 -9.65 -1.65
C GLY A 21 -7.32 -9.12 -2.58
N VAL A 22 -8.28 -8.37 -2.04
CA VAL A 22 -9.37 -7.76 -2.83
C VAL A 22 -8.80 -6.80 -3.87
N ILE A 23 -7.85 -5.93 -3.50
CA ILE A 23 -7.21 -5.00 -4.44
C ILE A 23 -6.53 -5.78 -5.58
N LEU A 24 -5.72 -6.80 -5.25
CA LEU A 24 -5.03 -7.60 -6.26
C LEU A 24 -6.01 -8.36 -7.19
N LEU A 25 -7.10 -8.90 -6.66
CA LEU A 25 -8.14 -9.56 -7.46
C LEU A 25 -8.82 -8.58 -8.42
N LEU A 26 -9.20 -7.40 -7.95
CA LEU A 26 -9.81 -6.36 -8.78
C LEU A 26 -8.86 -5.87 -9.87
N VAL A 27 -7.58 -5.71 -9.54
CA VAL A 27 -6.55 -5.34 -10.51
C VAL A 27 -6.37 -6.42 -11.56
N ARG A 28 -6.31 -7.70 -11.15
CA ARG A 28 -6.19 -8.83 -12.08
C ARG A 28 -7.38 -8.92 -13.03
N TYR A 29 -8.60 -8.69 -12.53
CA TYR A 29 -9.79 -8.63 -13.38
C TYR A 29 -9.70 -7.48 -14.40
N SER A 30 -9.12 -6.36 -13.97
CA SER A 30 -8.97 -5.15 -14.79
C SER A 30 -7.76 -5.18 -15.74
N ASP A 31 -6.76 -6.05 -15.52
CA ASP A 31 -5.51 -6.12 -16.29
C ASP A 31 -5.75 -6.54 -17.76
N SER A 32 -6.82 -7.29 -18.02
CA SER A 32 -7.24 -7.67 -19.38
C SER A 32 -8.05 -6.59 -20.12
N ALA A 33 -8.44 -5.52 -19.42
CA ALA A 33 -9.40 -4.54 -19.92
C ALA A 33 -8.73 -3.32 -20.58
N SER A 34 -9.36 -2.81 -21.66
CA SER A 34 -8.92 -1.58 -22.33
C SER A 34 -8.96 -0.36 -21.39
N TYR A 35 -8.19 0.69 -21.70
CA TYR A 35 -8.07 1.90 -20.86
C TYR A 35 -9.44 2.53 -20.50
N ARG A 36 -10.38 2.59 -21.44
CA ARG A 36 -11.75 3.12 -21.20
C ARG A 36 -12.52 2.30 -20.16
N VAL A 37 -12.38 0.98 -20.18
CA VAL A 37 -13.07 0.07 -19.26
C VAL A 37 -12.46 0.17 -17.86
N ARG A 38 -11.14 0.35 -17.77
CA ARG A 38 -10.47 0.65 -16.50
C ARG A 38 -11.00 1.96 -15.89
N GLY A 39 -11.15 3.01 -16.72
CA GLY A 39 -11.80 4.27 -16.33
C GLY A 39 -13.19 4.06 -15.74
N PHE A 40 -14.02 3.24 -16.37
CA PHE A 40 -15.33 2.87 -15.86
C PHE A 40 -15.25 2.16 -14.50
N TYR A 41 -14.32 1.21 -14.31
CA TYR A 41 -14.14 0.54 -13.02
C TYR A 41 -13.71 1.50 -11.90
N ALA A 42 -12.87 2.50 -12.19
CA ALA A 42 -12.52 3.52 -11.21
C ALA A 42 -13.71 4.40 -10.80
N ILE A 43 -14.55 4.76 -11.76
CA ILE A 43 -15.78 5.53 -11.49
C ILE A 43 -16.77 4.66 -10.71
N ALA A 44 -16.93 3.39 -11.09
CA ALA A 44 -17.82 2.45 -10.42
C ALA A 44 -17.40 2.14 -8.98
N SER A 45 -16.10 2.23 -8.65
CA SER A 45 -15.59 2.03 -7.29
C SER A 45 -15.56 3.32 -6.46
N LEU A 46 -15.82 4.49 -7.06
CA LEU A 46 -15.86 5.80 -6.39
C LEU A 46 -16.85 5.85 -5.20
N PRO A 47 -18.03 5.19 -5.23
CA PRO A 47 -18.90 5.13 -4.05
C PRO A 47 -18.21 4.56 -2.80
N LEU A 48 -17.29 3.60 -2.94
CA LEU A 48 -16.53 3.06 -1.79
C LEU A 48 -15.63 4.11 -1.15
N PHE A 49 -15.03 4.98 -1.97
CA PHE A 49 -14.21 6.10 -1.51
C PHE A 49 -15.04 7.10 -0.71
N LEU A 50 -16.23 7.45 -1.20
CA LEU A 50 -17.14 8.36 -0.50
C LEU A 50 -17.67 7.75 0.81
N ILE A 51 -18.03 6.47 0.79
CA ILE A 51 -18.44 5.73 2.00
C ILE A 51 -17.31 5.76 3.04
N GLY A 52 -16.05 5.63 2.61
CA GLY A 52 -14.90 5.75 3.50
C GLY A 52 -14.86 7.08 4.27
N PHE A 53 -15.06 8.22 3.59
CA PHE A 53 -15.13 9.52 4.24
C PHE A 53 -16.37 9.69 5.13
N LEU A 54 -17.52 9.18 4.70
CA LEU A 54 -18.75 9.22 5.49
C LEU A 54 -18.60 8.42 6.78
N LEU A 55 -17.96 7.26 6.72
CA LEU A 55 -17.67 6.44 7.90
C LEU A 55 -16.74 7.18 8.88
N ILE A 56 -15.68 7.79 8.38
CA ILE A 56 -14.76 8.60 9.21
C ILE A 56 -15.53 9.75 9.86
N ASN A 57 -16.31 10.51 9.09
CA ASN A 57 -17.08 11.65 9.60
C ASN A 57 -18.14 11.23 10.63
N PHE A 58 -18.88 10.15 10.37
CA PHE A 58 -19.86 9.62 11.31
C PHE A 58 -19.19 9.14 12.61
N SER A 59 -18.10 8.39 12.49
CA SER A 59 -17.36 7.87 13.64
C SER A 59 -16.62 8.94 14.46
N ALA A 60 -16.37 10.11 13.88
CA ALA A 60 -15.64 11.22 14.51
C ALA A 60 -16.37 11.80 15.73
N GLN A 61 -17.69 11.65 15.79
CA GLN A 61 -18.55 12.23 16.84
C GLN A 61 -18.85 11.29 18.01
N PHE A 62 -18.35 10.04 17.97
CA PHE A 62 -18.70 9.04 18.98
C PHE A 62 -17.46 8.35 19.56
N VAL A 63 -17.35 8.32 20.88
CA VAL A 63 -16.36 7.52 21.62
C VAL A 63 -16.97 6.16 21.97
N SER A 64 -17.10 5.29 20.96
CA SER A 64 -17.60 3.92 21.14
C SER A 64 -16.73 2.90 20.41
N VAL A 65 -16.76 1.64 20.86
CA VAL A 65 -16.04 0.54 20.22
C VAL A 65 -16.42 0.41 18.73
N LEU A 66 -17.70 0.57 18.41
CA LEU A 66 -18.18 0.54 17.04
C LEU A 66 -17.57 1.69 16.22
N ALA A 67 -17.55 2.90 16.77
CA ALA A 67 -16.98 4.06 16.09
C ALA A 67 -15.49 3.87 15.77
N VAL A 68 -14.73 3.24 16.67
CA VAL A 68 -13.31 2.90 16.42
C VAL A 68 -13.17 1.98 15.20
N TYR A 69 -13.93 0.90 15.14
CA TYR A 69 -13.90 -0.02 13.99
C TYR A 69 -14.39 0.65 12.69
N LEU A 70 -15.44 1.47 12.74
CA LEU A 70 -15.94 2.20 11.57
C LEU A 70 -14.91 3.21 11.06
N SER A 71 -14.22 3.92 11.95
CA SER A 71 -13.17 4.88 11.58
C SER A 71 -11.99 4.18 10.91
N PHE A 72 -11.61 3.00 11.41
CA PHE A 72 -10.54 2.17 10.87
C PHE A 72 -10.89 1.61 9.49
N ILE A 73 -12.07 1.01 9.34
CA ILE A 73 -12.56 0.47 8.06
C ILE A 73 -12.76 1.61 7.04
N GLY A 74 -13.26 2.76 7.48
CA GLY A 74 -13.40 3.95 6.65
C GLY A 74 -12.07 4.40 6.07
N ALA A 75 -11.02 4.49 6.91
CA ALA A 75 -9.66 4.81 6.47
C ALA A 75 -9.13 3.79 5.45
N LEU A 76 -9.39 2.50 5.66
CA LEU A 76 -9.01 1.43 4.72
C LEU A 76 -9.75 1.52 3.38
N PHE A 77 -11.01 1.94 3.35
CA PHE A 77 -11.72 2.16 2.08
C PHE A 77 -11.16 3.36 1.30
N VAL A 78 -10.91 4.48 1.99
CA VAL A 78 -10.29 5.66 1.35
C VAL A 78 -8.93 5.28 0.77
N TRP A 79 -8.10 4.61 1.57
CA TRP A 79 -6.78 4.13 1.16
C TRP A 79 -6.85 3.11 0.01
N GLY A 80 -7.67 2.08 0.19
CA GLY A 80 -7.77 0.96 -0.75
C GLY A 80 -8.27 1.39 -2.12
N TRP A 81 -9.16 2.37 -2.19
CA TRP A 81 -9.58 2.95 -3.47
C TRP A 81 -8.44 3.70 -4.18
N LEU A 82 -7.69 4.54 -3.46
CA LEU A 82 -6.55 5.28 -4.03
C LEU A 82 -5.48 4.33 -4.56
N GLU A 83 -5.20 3.26 -3.82
CA GLU A 83 -4.25 2.23 -4.22
C GLU A 83 -4.77 1.42 -5.42
N TYR A 84 -6.05 1.05 -5.42
CA TYR A 84 -6.67 0.35 -6.55
C TYR A 84 -6.60 1.15 -7.86
N VAL A 85 -6.99 2.43 -7.82
CA VAL A 85 -7.00 3.30 -9.00
C VAL A 85 -5.58 3.57 -9.52
N PHE A 86 -4.59 3.60 -8.62
CA PHE A 86 -3.18 3.65 -9.00
C PHE A 86 -2.74 2.37 -9.71
N LEU A 87 -3.05 1.19 -9.17
CA LEU A 87 -2.62 -0.10 -9.73
C LEU A 87 -3.22 -0.39 -11.12
N ILE A 88 -4.44 0.07 -11.41
CA ILE A 88 -5.04 -0.04 -12.76
C ILE A 88 -4.49 0.99 -13.77
N GLY A 89 -3.67 1.94 -13.32
CA GLY A 89 -2.93 2.87 -14.19
C GLY A 89 -3.73 4.09 -14.65
N ILE A 90 -4.72 4.54 -13.87
CA ILE A 90 -5.52 5.74 -14.20
C ILE A 90 -4.93 6.99 -13.57
N ILE A 91 -4.55 6.90 -12.29
CA ILE A 91 -3.84 7.96 -11.57
C ILE A 91 -2.35 7.62 -11.60
N THR A 92 -1.76 7.54 -12.79
CA THR A 92 -0.30 7.46 -12.97
C THR A 92 0.22 8.79 -13.48
N GLY A 93 1.40 9.19 -13.03
CA GLY A 93 2.01 10.47 -13.36
C GLY A 93 2.26 10.68 -14.87
N PRO A 94 2.57 11.93 -15.29
CA PRO A 94 2.67 12.33 -16.70
C PRO A 94 3.78 11.60 -17.48
N ASN A 95 4.73 11.00 -16.77
CA ASN A 95 5.84 10.29 -17.39
C ASN A 95 5.53 8.80 -17.51
N VAL A 96 5.17 8.36 -18.73
CA VAL A 96 4.92 6.94 -19.07
C VAL A 96 6.10 6.33 -19.85
N SER A 97 7.21 7.07 -19.96
CA SER A 97 8.37 6.66 -20.76
C SER A 97 9.32 5.76 -19.97
N ASN A 98 9.90 4.75 -20.64
CA ASN A 98 10.95 3.92 -20.06
C ASN A 98 12.17 4.77 -19.67
N CYS A 99 12.83 4.42 -18.57
CA CYS A 99 14.04 5.13 -18.17
C CYS A 99 15.17 4.89 -19.18
N PRO A 100 15.81 5.95 -19.71
CA PRO A 100 17.03 5.80 -20.50
C PRO A 100 18.13 5.15 -19.66
N GLU A 101 18.97 4.31 -20.25
CA GLU A 101 19.99 3.53 -19.50
C GLU A 101 21.10 4.42 -18.90
N ASN A 102 21.25 5.66 -19.35
CA ASN A 102 22.40 6.54 -19.06
C ASN A 102 22.04 7.86 -18.33
N VAL A 103 21.09 7.81 -17.39
CA VAL A 103 20.71 8.99 -16.57
C VAL A 103 21.30 8.95 -15.16
N SER A 104 21.68 10.12 -14.65
CA SER A 104 22.13 10.33 -13.26
C SER A 104 21.08 9.87 -12.24
N ASN A 105 21.52 9.47 -11.04
CA ASN A 105 20.63 8.97 -9.98
C ASN A 105 19.52 9.99 -9.60
N SER A 106 19.85 11.27 -9.58
CA SER A 106 18.91 12.35 -9.25
C SER A 106 17.87 12.57 -10.34
N GLU A 107 18.26 12.48 -11.61
CA GLU A 107 17.32 12.63 -12.72
C GLU A 107 16.42 11.40 -12.86
N ARG A 108 16.95 10.20 -12.54
CA ARG A 108 16.15 8.98 -12.40
C ARG A 108 15.13 9.10 -11.27
N PHE A 109 15.51 9.72 -10.14
CA PHE A 109 14.58 10.03 -9.04
C PHE A 109 13.44 10.93 -9.49
N ILE A 110 13.74 12.05 -10.15
CA ILE A 110 12.72 12.99 -10.62
C ILE A 110 11.79 12.32 -11.64
N ARG A 111 12.34 11.49 -12.54
CA ARG A 111 11.53 10.75 -13.53
C ARG A 111 10.65 9.67 -12.90
N ALA A 112 11.17 8.95 -11.90
CA ALA A 112 10.40 7.95 -11.13
C ALA A 112 9.37 8.61 -10.22
N TRP A 113 9.68 9.74 -9.58
CA TRP A 113 8.70 10.53 -8.85
C TRP A 113 7.61 11.05 -9.80
N GLY A 114 8.00 11.51 -10.99
CA GLY A 114 7.10 11.96 -12.04
C GLY A 114 6.18 10.87 -12.60
N THR A 115 6.46 9.59 -12.39
CA THR A 115 5.53 8.50 -12.76
C THR A 115 4.52 8.20 -11.65
N LEU A 116 4.78 8.62 -10.39
CA LEU A 116 3.88 8.47 -9.24
C LEU A 116 3.20 9.77 -8.79
N ALA A 117 3.62 10.92 -9.31
CA ALA A 117 3.27 12.24 -8.78
C ALA A 117 1.77 12.47 -8.57
N TYR A 118 0.91 12.12 -9.54
CA TYR A 118 -0.54 12.31 -9.39
C TYR A 118 -1.13 11.45 -8.27
N HIS A 119 -0.60 10.25 -8.04
CA HIS A 119 -1.06 9.39 -6.96
C HIS A 119 -0.58 9.92 -5.60
N GLU A 120 0.64 10.44 -5.50
CA GLU A 120 1.11 11.11 -4.27
C GLU A 120 0.29 12.36 -3.95
N ILE A 121 -0.04 13.17 -4.97
CA ILE A 121 -0.90 14.35 -4.79
C ILE A 121 -2.30 13.92 -4.34
N ALA A 122 -2.87 12.86 -4.92
CA ALA A 122 -4.16 12.33 -4.51
C ALA A 122 -4.15 11.79 -3.06
N LEU A 123 -3.07 11.12 -2.66
CA LEU A 123 -2.86 10.66 -1.28
C LEU A 123 -2.73 11.84 -0.30
N LEU A 124 -1.95 12.86 -0.65
CA LEU A 124 -1.81 14.08 0.15
C LEU A 124 -3.13 14.86 0.27
N PHE A 125 -3.89 14.93 -0.82
CA PHE A 125 -5.21 15.55 -0.81
C PHE A 125 -6.16 14.78 0.12
N ALA A 126 -6.22 13.45 -0.02
CA ALA A 126 -7.04 12.60 0.85
C ALA A 126 -6.60 12.71 2.32
N LEU A 127 -5.29 12.76 2.60
CA LEU A 127 -4.76 13.02 3.94
C LEU A 127 -5.26 14.35 4.50
N GLY A 128 -5.22 15.42 3.70
CA GLY A 128 -5.74 16.73 4.08
C GLY A 128 -7.24 16.71 4.41
N VAL A 129 -8.04 15.99 3.61
CA VAL A 129 -9.47 15.82 3.88
C VAL A 129 -9.71 15.02 5.15
N VAL A 130 -9.03 13.88 5.35
CA VAL A 130 -9.15 13.08 6.58
C VAL A 130 -8.75 13.90 7.81
N PHE A 131 -7.69 14.70 7.71
CA PHE A 131 -7.24 15.56 8.79
C PHE A 131 -8.24 16.68 9.10
N TYR A 132 -8.83 17.29 8.07
CA TYR A 132 -9.89 18.28 8.23
C TYR A 132 -11.11 17.69 8.93
N LEU A 133 -11.54 16.49 8.53
CA LEU A 133 -12.65 15.78 9.18
C LEU A 133 -12.32 15.37 10.63
N GLY A 134 -11.04 15.18 10.95
CA GLY A 134 -10.55 14.78 12.27
C GLY A 134 -10.18 15.92 13.22
N TRP A 135 -10.11 17.17 12.76
CA TRP A 135 -9.57 18.31 13.54
C TRP A 135 -10.37 18.63 14.81
N SER A 136 -11.67 18.33 14.83
CA SER A 136 -12.54 18.51 16.00
C SER A 136 -13.23 17.21 16.43
N ALA A 137 -12.64 16.07 16.05
CA ALA A 137 -13.20 14.76 16.33
C ALA A 137 -12.83 14.28 17.75
N GLU A 138 -13.79 13.63 18.42
CA GLU A 138 -13.51 12.89 19.66
C GLU A 138 -12.73 11.60 19.36
N ASN A 139 -12.92 11.04 18.17
CA ASN A 139 -12.24 9.84 17.69
C ASN A 139 -11.22 10.17 16.58
N MET A 140 -9.93 10.12 16.93
CA MET A 140 -8.82 10.36 15.99
C MET A 140 -8.27 9.08 15.34
N PHE A 141 -8.82 7.90 15.64
CA PHE A 141 -8.23 6.63 15.19
C PHE A 141 -8.24 6.46 13.66
N GLY A 142 -9.27 6.97 12.98
CA GLY A 142 -9.32 6.98 11.50
C GLY A 142 -8.19 7.82 10.87
N VAL A 143 -7.88 8.98 11.46
CA VAL A 143 -6.78 9.85 11.02
C VAL A 143 -5.45 9.14 11.18
N TRP A 144 -5.18 8.60 12.37
CA TRP A 144 -3.92 7.88 12.65
C TRP A 144 -3.76 6.64 11.78
N THR A 145 -4.84 5.91 11.52
CA THR A 145 -4.83 4.77 10.59
C THR A 145 -4.35 5.21 9.21
N PHE A 146 -4.93 6.29 8.67
CA PHE A 146 -4.54 6.80 7.36
C PHE A 146 -3.10 7.34 7.34
N VAL A 147 -2.67 8.02 8.40
CA VAL A 147 -1.29 8.51 8.55
C VAL A 147 -0.28 7.36 8.56
N ILE A 148 -0.56 6.28 9.30
CA ILE A 148 0.33 5.10 9.35
C ILE A 148 0.47 4.50 7.95
N LEU A 149 -0.65 4.30 7.24
CA LEU A 149 -0.63 3.77 5.87
C LEU A 149 0.17 4.67 4.93
N TYR A 150 -0.04 6.00 5.01
CA TYR A 150 0.66 6.98 4.20
C TYR A 150 2.17 6.96 4.46
N VAL A 151 2.60 7.05 5.71
CA VAL A 151 4.03 7.06 6.08
C VAL A 151 4.67 5.73 5.70
N ALA A 152 4.04 4.60 6.02
CA ALA A 152 4.54 3.27 5.64
C ALA A 152 4.72 3.14 4.11
N ARG A 153 3.79 3.71 3.33
CA ARG A 153 3.85 3.70 1.86
C ARG A 153 4.97 4.58 1.31
N VAL A 154 5.16 5.79 1.84
CA VAL A 154 6.26 6.67 1.46
C VAL A 154 7.60 6.01 1.80
N CYS A 155 7.72 5.43 3.00
CA CYS A 155 8.87 4.65 3.42
C CYS A 155 9.17 3.49 2.47
N ALA A 156 8.16 2.69 2.13
CA ALA A 156 8.28 1.59 1.17
C ALA A 156 8.75 2.07 -0.21
N LYS A 157 8.16 3.13 -0.75
CA LYS A 157 8.53 3.71 -2.06
C LYS A 157 9.95 4.23 -2.07
N LEU A 158 10.37 4.94 -1.02
CA LEU A 158 11.74 5.43 -0.87
C LEU A 158 12.73 4.27 -0.73
N ASN A 159 12.42 3.25 0.07
CA ASN A 159 13.25 2.05 0.18
C ASN A 159 13.43 1.38 -1.19
N LEU A 160 12.34 1.16 -1.93
CA LEU A 160 12.39 0.60 -3.30
C LEU A 160 13.20 1.47 -4.27
N PHE A 161 13.11 2.80 -4.14
CA PHE A 161 13.87 3.73 -4.98
C PHE A 161 15.38 3.66 -4.70
N PHE A 162 15.78 3.80 -3.44
CA PHE A 162 17.20 3.74 -3.08
C PHE A 162 17.79 2.33 -3.30
N GLY A 163 16.94 1.33 -3.40
CA GLY A 163 17.25 -0.02 -3.78
C GLY A 163 17.21 -0.96 -2.58
N VAL A 164 16.48 -2.04 -2.76
CA VAL A 164 16.34 -3.12 -1.77
C VAL A 164 16.75 -4.43 -2.44
N PRO A 165 17.36 -5.38 -1.70
CA PRO A 165 17.80 -6.66 -2.26
C PRO A 165 16.71 -7.43 -3.02
N ARG A 166 15.44 -7.25 -2.65
CA ARG A 166 14.30 -7.89 -3.32
C ARG A 166 13.21 -6.88 -3.65
N VAL A 167 12.95 -6.74 -4.95
CA VAL A 167 11.76 -6.04 -5.45
C VAL A 167 10.73 -7.10 -5.82
N ASN A 168 9.57 -7.05 -5.19
CA ASN A 168 8.43 -7.95 -5.44
C ASN A 168 7.75 -7.62 -6.78
N VAL A 169 8.51 -7.71 -7.89
CA VAL A 169 8.06 -7.40 -9.26
C VAL A 169 6.87 -8.22 -9.71
N GLU A 170 6.62 -9.38 -9.08
CA GLU A 170 5.47 -10.25 -9.36
C GLU A 170 4.13 -9.63 -8.93
N PHE A 171 4.13 -8.73 -7.94
CA PHE A 171 2.93 -8.02 -7.47
C PHE A 171 2.64 -6.75 -8.27
N VAL A 172 3.56 -6.33 -9.13
CA VAL A 172 3.39 -5.13 -9.96
C VAL A 172 2.57 -5.50 -11.20
N PRO A 173 1.39 -4.89 -11.42
CA PRO A 173 0.55 -5.16 -12.59
C PRO A 173 1.28 -4.82 -13.89
N LYS A 174 0.91 -5.47 -14.99
CA LYS A 174 1.54 -5.23 -16.31
C LYS A 174 1.39 -3.79 -16.78
N THR A 175 0.32 -3.12 -16.38
CA THR A 175 0.09 -1.69 -16.61
C THR A 175 1.16 -0.80 -16.00
N LEU A 176 1.78 -1.24 -14.91
CA LEU A 176 2.86 -0.55 -14.19
C LEU A 176 4.23 -1.16 -14.47
N SER A 177 4.37 -2.04 -15.47
CA SER A 177 5.66 -2.66 -15.80
C SER A 177 6.73 -1.62 -16.15
N HIS A 178 6.33 -0.46 -16.69
CA HIS A 178 7.22 0.67 -16.94
C HIS A 178 7.89 1.19 -15.67
N LEU A 179 7.23 1.12 -14.50
CA LEU A 179 7.82 1.50 -13.20
C LEU A 179 8.96 0.55 -12.80
N THR A 180 8.86 -0.73 -13.13
CA THR A 180 9.88 -1.72 -12.76
C THR A 180 11.23 -1.45 -13.43
N SER A 181 11.24 -0.78 -14.60
CA SER A 181 12.47 -0.34 -15.27
C SER A 181 13.21 0.76 -14.51
N HIS A 182 12.56 1.46 -13.58
CA HIS A 182 13.19 2.50 -12.75
C HIS A 182 13.71 1.96 -11.42
N PHE A 183 13.26 0.77 -10.98
CA PHE A 183 13.70 0.18 -9.73
C PHE A 183 15.11 -0.37 -9.84
N ARG A 184 15.95 -0.04 -8.87
CA ARG A 184 17.30 -0.57 -8.75
C ARG A 184 17.30 -1.73 -7.75
N ILE A 185 17.73 -2.91 -8.19
CA ILE A 185 18.09 -3.99 -7.27
C ILE A 185 19.47 -3.61 -6.72
N SER A 186 19.55 -3.27 -5.44
CA SER A 186 20.79 -2.86 -4.77
C SER A 186 20.92 -3.56 -3.42
N ALA A 187 22.15 -3.79 -2.99
CA ALA A 187 22.42 -4.22 -1.62
C ALA A 187 21.98 -3.12 -0.63
N LEU A 188 21.47 -3.57 0.53
CA LEU A 188 20.95 -2.81 1.67
C LEU A 188 21.36 -1.33 1.72
N ASN A 189 20.38 -0.44 1.59
CA ASN A 189 20.59 1.01 1.67
C ASN A 189 20.50 1.53 3.11
N TRP A 190 21.21 2.63 3.41
CA TRP A 190 21.20 3.30 4.73
C TRP A 190 19.82 3.86 5.12
N PHE A 191 18.91 4.08 4.18
CA PHE A 191 17.54 4.51 4.48
C PHE A 191 16.67 3.41 5.11
N PHE A 192 17.02 2.14 4.90
CA PHE A 192 16.30 1.01 5.46
C PHE A 192 16.28 1.00 7.00
N PRO A 193 17.44 1.08 7.71
CA PRO A 193 17.43 1.14 9.16
C PRO A 193 16.69 2.36 9.71
N LEU A 194 16.74 3.51 9.02
CA LEU A 194 15.96 4.69 9.41
C LEU A 194 14.45 4.44 9.34
N SER A 195 13.98 3.83 8.26
CA SER A 195 12.57 3.48 8.09
C SER A 195 12.09 2.48 9.16
N ILE A 196 12.90 1.47 9.46
CA ILE A 196 12.58 0.45 10.47
C ILE A 196 12.59 1.04 11.87
N THR A 197 13.53 1.94 12.20
CA THR A 197 13.57 2.58 13.52
C THR A 197 12.36 3.46 13.75
N ILE A 198 11.96 4.27 12.75
CA ILE A 198 10.76 5.11 12.84
C ILE A 198 9.50 4.25 13.06
N LEU A 199 9.31 3.18 12.28
CA LEU A 199 8.16 2.29 12.44
C LEU A 199 8.18 1.54 13.78
N SER A 200 9.36 1.13 14.26
CA SER A 200 9.52 0.45 15.55
C SER A 200 9.24 1.38 16.72
N ILE A 201 9.68 2.64 16.65
CA ILE A 201 9.37 3.67 17.65
C ILE A 201 7.87 3.93 17.67
N ALA A 202 7.23 4.10 16.50
CA ALA A 202 5.79 4.31 16.41
C ALA A 202 5.02 3.14 17.04
N LEU A 203 5.41 1.90 16.72
CA LEU A 203 4.85 0.69 17.33
C LEU A 203 5.01 0.70 18.86
N GLY A 204 6.19 1.04 19.37
CA GLY A 204 6.45 1.17 20.80
C GLY A 204 5.54 2.20 21.47
N CYS A 205 5.37 3.38 20.85
CA CYS A 205 4.46 4.42 21.35
C CYS A 205 3.00 3.95 21.40
N TRP A 206 2.54 3.15 20.43
CA TRP A 206 1.19 2.59 20.47
C TRP A 206 1.04 1.58 21.60
N ILE A 207 2.02 0.70 21.81
CA ILE A 207 2.00 -0.27 22.91
C ILE A 207 2.00 0.44 24.27
N GLU A 208 2.82 1.47 24.44
CA GLU A 208 2.83 2.28 25.66
C GLU A 208 1.46 2.90 25.93
N ARG A 209 0.79 3.42 24.89
CA ARG A 209 -0.57 3.98 25.00
C ARG A 209 -1.62 2.92 25.33
N ILE A 210 -1.48 1.69 24.83
CA ILE A 210 -2.39 0.59 25.21
C ILE A 210 -2.31 0.32 26.71
N LEU A 211 -1.11 0.42 27.31
CA LEU A 211 -0.90 0.17 28.73
C LEU A 211 -1.34 1.33 29.63
N SER A 212 -1.38 2.56 29.12
CA SER A 212 -1.72 3.75 29.90
C SER A 212 -3.20 4.11 29.89
N VAL A 213 -3.97 3.61 28.92
CA VAL A 213 -5.38 3.99 28.74
C VAL A 213 -6.32 2.95 29.37
N ASN A 214 -7.35 3.46 30.06
CA ASN A 214 -8.34 2.63 30.76
C ASN A 214 -9.66 2.42 29.98
N LEU A 215 -9.91 3.24 28.94
CA LEU A 215 -11.12 3.14 28.11
C LEU A 215 -11.00 1.99 27.10
N ILE A 216 -12.00 1.11 27.06
CA ILE A 216 -12.01 -0.08 26.20
C ILE A 216 -11.97 0.30 24.70
N SER A 217 -12.66 1.38 24.30
CA SER A 217 -12.63 1.92 22.94
C SER A 217 -11.20 2.22 22.49
N ASP A 218 -10.45 2.87 23.38
CA ASP A 218 -9.12 3.38 23.07
C ASP A 218 -8.09 2.26 23.07
N VAL A 219 -8.22 1.30 24.00
CA VAL A 219 -7.44 0.06 23.99
C VAL A 219 -7.60 -0.66 22.66
N ILE A 220 -8.83 -0.80 22.15
CA ILE A 220 -9.09 -1.41 20.84
C ILE A 220 -8.47 -0.57 19.72
N GLY A 221 -8.65 0.75 19.73
CA GLY A 221 -8.12 1.65 18.70
C GLY A 221 -6.60 1.60 18.61
N PHE A 222 -5.90 1.73 19.74
CA PHE A 222 -4.44 1.61 19.75
C PHE A 222 -3.96 0.20 19.42
N THR A 223 -4.71 -0.85 19.76
CA THR A 223 -4.39 -2.22 19.33
C THR A 223 -4.47 -2.37 17.81
N LEU A 224 -5.49 -1.78 17.17
CA LEU A 224 -5.60 -1.75 15.71
C LEU A 224 -4.41 -1.02 15.07
N LEU A 225 -4.06 0.16 15.58
CA LEU A 225 -2.92 0.96 15.10
C LEU A 225 -1.58 0.23 15.29
N ALA A 226 -1.37 -0.39 16.45
CA ALA A 226 -0.17 -1.16 16.76
C ALA A 226 -0.03 -2.36 15.82
N THR A 227 -1.12 -3.11 15.62
CA THR A 227 -1.13 -4.27 14.71
C THR A 227 -0.89 -3.84 13.27
N LEU A 228 -1.50 -2.75 12.82
CA LEU A 228 -1.28 -2.21 11.49
C LEU A 228 0.17 -1.77 11.28
N THR A 229 0.75 -1.09 12.26
CA THR A 229 2.17 -0.68 12.24
C THR A 229 3.10 -1.90 12.25
N ALA A 230 2.75 -2.95 13.00
CA ALA A 230 3.50 -4.21 13.01
C ALA A 230 3.45 -4.92 11.66
N MET A 231 2.29 -4.94 10.99
CA MET A 231 2.16 -5.48 9.64
C MET A 231 2.98 -4.69 8.62
N ALA A 232 2.95 -3.35 8.68
CA ALA A 232 3.79 -2.50 7.85
C ALA A 232 5.29 -2.73 8.12
N LEU A 233 5.70 -2.87 9.39
CA LEU A 233 7.07 -3.19 9.77
C LEU A 233 7.50 -4.54 9.18
N LEU A 234 6.64 -5.56 9.27
CA LEU A 234 6.89 -6.89 8.71
C LEU A 234 7.05 -6.81 7.19
N GLU A 235 6.19 -6.05 6.50
CA GLU A 235 6.32 -5.81 5.06
C GLU A 235 7.69 -5.21 4.71
N HIS A 236 8.19 -4.25 5.48
CA HIS A 236 9.51 -3.67 5.27
C HIS A 236 10.64 -4.70 5.48
N TRP A 237 10.54 -5.53 6.53
CA TRP A 237 11.50 -6.62 6.76
C TRP A 237 11.50 -7.63 5.62
N VAL A 238 10.33 -7.98 5.08
CA VAL A 238 10.19 -8.85 3.91
C VAL A 238 10.91 -8.32 2.68
N MET A 239 10.96 -7.00 2.48
CA MET A 239 11.67 -6.43 1.33
C MET A 239 13.17 -6.74 1.39
N VAL A 240 13.74 -6.87 2.59
CA VAL A 240 15.17 -7.16 2.82
C VAL A 240 15.44 -8.66 2.99
N LEU A 241 14.56 -9.37 3.67
CA LEU A 241 14.73 -10.80 3.94
C LEU A 241 14.42 -11.63 2.68
N PRO A 242 15.17 -12.71 2.40
CA PRO A 242 14.95 -13.58 1.24
C PRO A 242 13.74 -14.51 1.43
N ILE A 243 12.61 -14.01 1.94
CA ILE A 243 11.38 -14.78 2.16
C ILE A 243 10.55 -14.74 0.87
N PRO A 244 10.21 -15.90 0.26
CA PRO A 244 9.42 -15.95 -0.95
C PRO A 244 7.93 -15.67 -0.68
N ASP A 245 7.59 -14.41 -0.45
CA ASP A 245 6.23 -13.91 -0.23
C ASP A 245 5.28 -14.22 -1.41
N ALA A 246 5.85 -14.29 -2.61
CA ALA A 246 5.17 -14.79 -3.80
C ALA A 246 4.56 -16.19 -3.62
N LYS A 247 5.10 -17.05 -2.74
CA LYS A 247 4.53 -18.38 -2.48
C LYS A 247 3.19 -18.31 -1.73
N LEU A 248 3.01 -17.33 -0.82
CA LEU A 248 1.77 -17.14 -0.08
C LEU A 248 0.62 -16.67 -0.99
N TRP A 249 0.97 -15.96 -2.07
CA TRP A 249 0.02 -15.39 -3.04
C TRP A 249 0.08 -16.06 -4.42
N ARG A 250 0.77 -17.21 -4.55
CA ARG A 250 1.01 -17.90 -5.83
C ARG A 250 -0.27 -18.33 -6.54
N TRP A 251 -1.33 -18.55 -5.78
CA TRP A 251 -2.68 -18.83 -6.29
C TRP A 251 -3.35 -17.61 -6.95
N MET A 252 -2.93 -16.39 -6.58
CA MET A 252 -3.43 -15.13 -7.13
C MET A 252 -2.57 -14.55 -8.24
N LEU A 253 -1.27 -14.86 -8.28
CA LEU A 253 -0.36 -14.39 -9.33
C LEU A 253 -0.74 -14.98 -10.71
N PRO A 254 -0.64 -14.20 -11.82
CA PRO A 254 -0.82 -14.75 -13.15
C PRO A 254 0.23 -15.83 -13.37
N GLN A 255 -0.19 -17.07 -13.63
CA GLN A 255 0.76 -18.08 -14.06
C GLN A 255 1.41 -17.57 -15.34
N GLU A 256 2.71 -17.33 -15.28
CA GLU A 256 3.49 -17.00 -16.45
C GLU A 256 3.32 -18.18 -17.41
N LYS A 257 2.51 -18.00 -18.46
CA LYS A 257 2.48 -18.94 -19.57
C LYS A 257 3.93 -19.01 -20.02
N GLN A 258 4.59 -20.14 -19.76
CA GLN A 258 5.93 -20.42 -20.21
C GLN A 258 5.99 -19.99 -21.67
N LYS A 259 6.67 -18.88 -21.95
CA LYS A 259 7.04 -18.55 -23.32
C LYS A 259 8.00 -19.67 -23.71
N VAL A 260 7.48 -20.66 -24.41
CA VAL A 260 8.28 -21.64 -25.13
C VAL A 260 9.25 -20.81 -25.96
N LYS A 261 10.49 -20.72 -25.50
CA LYS A 261 11.57 -20.15 -26.29
C LYS A 261 11.69 -21.07 -27.49
N HIS A 262 11.05 -20.71 -28.60
CA HIS A 262 11.45 -21.22 -29.90
C HIS A 262 12.90 -20.78 -30.06
N PHE A 263 13.83 -21.68 -29.72
CA PHE A 263 15.19 -21.60 -30.19
C PHE A 263 15.11 -21.68 -31.70
N ARG A 264 15.06 -20.51 -32.35
CA ARG A 264 15.27 -20.42 -33.78
C ARG A 264 16.73 -20.81 -33.96
N ARG A 265 16.98 -22.08 -34.34
CA ARG A 265 18.30 -22.56 -34.76
C ARG A 265 18.79 -21.55 -35.80
N LYS A 266 19.90 -20.87 -35.49
CA LYS A 266 20.65 -20.15 -36.51
C LYS A 266 21.24 -21.24 -37.40
N ASP A 267 20.59 -21.49 -38.53
CA ASP A 267 21.16 -22.33 -39.57
C ASP A 267 22.40 -21.60 -40.11
N TYR A 268 23.56 -22.05 -39.67
CA TYR A 268 24.86 -21.66 -40.23
C TYR A 268 25.10 -22.48 -41.50
N HIS A 269 24.42 -22.14 -42.59
CA HIS A 269 24.84 -22.54 -43.92
C HIS A 269 24.59 -21.39 -44.90
N GLY A 270 25.58 -20.49 -44.95
CA GLY A 270 25.82 -19.61 -46.09
C GLY A 270 27.07 -20.11 -46.81
N LEU A 271 26.85 -20.88 -47.88
CA LEU A 271 27.60 -20.67 -49.11
C LEU A 271 27.09 -19.38 -49.75
#